data_AF-A0A6A5QUR3-F1
#
_entry.id   AF-A0A6A5QUR3-F1
#
_cell.length_a   1.000
_cell.length_b   1.000
_cell.length_c   1.000
_cell.angle_alpha   90.00
_cell.angle_beta   90.00
_cell.angle_gamma   90.00
#
_symmetry.space_group_name_H-M   'P 1'
#
loop_
_entity.id
_entity.type
_entity.pdbx_description
1 polymer ?
#
loop_
_entity_poly.entity_id
_entity_poly.type
_entity_poly.pdbx_seq_one_letter_code
_entity_poly.pdbx_strand_id
1 'polypeptide(L)'
;MSKNYDMVVTSGGIGPTHDDITYQSIAKAFGLQLKLHEAAYERMRRLSKPHKSQPDFSWDTPSAALTAKKRMVELPMDEQVADEEQVVFVSEDLWVPVSVVNGNVHILPGVPRLFEAMVDGLKPRIRPRLTDPEGQGALRILISTPMAESAVAGYLTQLAAKAEPRGVKVGSYPRWGKDHNTVTLVGRDSEFMESLVPEVEAAVQGRRVAVEGEDDADMSDKDS
;
A
#
# COMPACT_ATOMS: atom_id res chain seq x y z
N MET A 1 15.15 12.26 -8.79
CA MET A 1 13.85 12.04 -8.13
C MET A 1 14.00 11.55 -6.70
N SER A 2 14.69 10.43 -6.42
CA SER A 2 14.80 9.91 -5.04
C SER A 2 15.38 10.89 -4.02
N LYS A 3 16.31 11.77 -4.44
CA LYS A 3 16.91 12.81 -3.58
C LYS A 3 15.90 13.80 -2.95
N ASN A 4 14.69 13.90 -3.50
CA ASN A 4 13.66 14.83 -3.03
C ASN A 4 12.66 14.17 -2.06
N TYR A 5 12.83 12.89 -1.74
CA TYR A 5 11.89 12.12 -0.91
C TYR A 5 12.63 11.29 0.12
N ASP A 6 12.12 11.26 1.36
CA ASP A 6 12.70 10.46 2.45
C ASP A 6 12.49 8.96 2.25
N MET A 7 11.43 8.59 1.52
CA MET A 7 11.06 7.22 1.21
C MET A 7 10.45 7.16 -0.19
N VAL A 8 10.95 6.25 -1.01
CA VAL A 8 10.42 5.90 -2.32
C VAL A 8 10.03 4.43 -2.28
N VAL A 9 8.82 4.11 -2.71
CA VAL A 9 8.31 2.73 -2.77
C VAL A 9 8.04 2.39 -4.23
N THR A 10 8.55 1.24 -4.68
CA THR A 10 8.15 0.62 -5.94
C THR A 10 7.38 -0.66 -5.68
N SER A 11 6.46 -1.01 -6.57
CA SER A 11 5.68 -2.25 -6.49
C SER A 11 5.69 -2.94 -7.84
N GLY A 12 6.07 -4.22 -7.87
CA GLY A 12 6.06 -5.05 -9.08
C GLY A 12 7.37 -5.07 -9.87
N GLY A 13 7.40 -5.91 -10.89
CA GLY A 13 8.56 -6.07 -11.79
C GLY A 13 9.75 -6.80 -11.17
N ILE A 14 9.52 -7.65 -10.16
CA ILE A 14 10.57 -8.43 -9.45
C ILE A 14 10.37 -9.95 -9.57
N GLY A 15 9.44 -10.38 -10.41
CA GLY A 15 9.20 -11.79 -10.69
C GLY A 15 10.23 -12.40 -11.65
N PRO A 16 9.94 -13.63 -12.12
CA PRO A 16 10.89 -14.44 -12.88
C PRO A 16 10.90 -14.14 -14.40
N THR A 17 9.99 -13.30 -14.91
CA THR A 17 9.82 -13.11 -16.36
C THR A 17 10.71 -12.00 -16.90
N HIS A 18 10.76 -11.87 -18.23
CA HIS A 18 11.65 -10.92 -18.91
C HIS A 18 11.21 -9.45 -18.76
N ASP A 19 9.91 -9.24 -18.55
CA ASP A 19 9.27 -7.95 -18.28
C ASP A 19 9.38 -7.52 -16.81
N ASP A 20 9.74 -8.44 -15.91
CA ASP A 20 10.15 -8.12 -14.54
C ASP A 20 11.56 -7.49 -14.55
N ILE A 21 11.60 -6.16 -14.73
CA ILE A 21 12.85 -5.38 -14.93
C ILE A 21 13.18 -4.40 -13.80
N THR A 22 12.45 -4.42 -12.68
CA THR A 22 12.57 -3.39 -11.63
C THR A 22 13.96 -3.39 -11.00
N TYR A 23 14.51 -4.56 -10.64
CA TYR A 23 15.86 -4.66 -10.09
C TYR A 23 16.91 -4.16 -11.09
N GLN A 24 16.84 -4.58 -12.36
CA GLN A 24 17.76 -4.16 -13.42
C GLN A 24 17.71 -2.65 -13.65
N SER A 25 16.50 -2.08 -13.67
CA SER A 25 16.29 -0.65 -13.93
C SER A 25 16.85 0.19 -12.79
N ILE A 26 16.62 -0.22 -11.55
CA ILE A 26 17.13 0.47 -10.37
C ILE A 26 18.66 0.30 -10.27
N ALA A 27 19.19 -0.91 -10.48
CA ALA A 27 20.64 -1.15 -10.53
C ALA A 27 21.31 -0.19 -11.53
N LYS A 28 20.78 -0.12 -12.76
CA LYS A 28 21.29 0.79 -13.80
C LYS A 28 21.19 2.26 -13.41
N ALA A 29 20.09 2.69 -12.79
CA ALA A 29 19.89 4.07 -12.38
C ALA A 29 20.89 4.54 -11.30
N PHE A 30 21.32 3.62 -10.43
CA PHE A 30 22.26 3.90 -9.33
C PHE A 30 23.68 3.41 -9.59
N GLY A 31 23.97 2.82 -10.76
CA GLY A 31 25.30 2.29 -11.09
C GLY A 31 25.71 1.07 -10.29
N LEU A 32 24.74 0.28 -9.81
CA LEU A 32 24.95 -0.92 -8.99
C LEU A 32 25.01 -2.18 -9.86
N GLN A 33 25.58 -3.24 -9.29
CA GLN A 33 25.56 -4.57 -9.89
C GLN A 33 24.39 -5.40 -9.34
N LEU A 34 23.81 -6.24 -10.19
CA LEU A 34 22.93 -7.31 -9.73
C LEU A 34 23.77 -8.48 -9.24
N LYS A 35 23.54 -8.90 -8.00
CA LYS A 35 24.23 -10.04 -7.39
C LYS A 35 23.24 -10.99 -6.76
N LEU A 36 23.50 -12.28 -6.90
CA LEU A 36 22.73 -13.31 -6.21
C LEU A 36 22.92 -13.12 -4.70
N HIS A 37 21.82 -12.87 -3.99
CA HIS A 37 21.86 -12.74 -2.54
C HIS A 37 21.63 -14.11 -1.89
N GLU A 38 22.71 -14.72 -1.40
CA GLU A 38 22.72 -16.13 -0.95
C GLU A 38 21.68 -16.41 0.15
N ALA A 39 21.53 -15.55 1.15
CA ALA A 39 20.55 -15.77 2.21
C ALA A 39 19.09 -15.68 1.70
N ALA A 40 18.83 -14.88 0.65
CA ALA A 40 17.51 -14.82 0.03
C ALA A 40 17.26 -16.05 -0.86
N TYR A 41 18.30 -16.52 -1.55
CA TYR A 41 18.26 -17.74 -2.33
C TYR A 41 17.97 -18.97 -1.45
N GLU A 42 18.67 -19.12 -0.32
CA GLU A 42 18.45 -20.21 0.63
C GLU A 42 17.05 -20.13 1.28
N ARG A 43 16.59 -18.93 1.64
CA ARG A 43 15.19 -18.76 2.09
C ARG A 43 14.19 -19.16 1.01
N MET A 44 14.44 -18.79 -0.25
CA MET A 44 13.56 -19.17 -1.37
C MET A 44 13.52 -20.68 -1.55
N ARG A 45 14.68 -21.35 -1.48
CA ARG A 45 14.78 -22.81 -1.53
C ARG A 45 13.97 -23.47 -0.41
N ARG A 46 14.07 -22.97 0.81
CA ARG A 46 13.40 -23.50 2.01
C ARG A 46 11.88 -23.26 2.01
N LEU A 47 11.43 -22.08 1.61
CA LEU A 47 10.03 -21.64 1.77
C LEU A 47 9.18 -21.81 0.50
N SER A 48 9.80 -22.04 -0.66
CA SER A 48 9.05 -22.30 -1.90
C SER A 48 8.31 -23.63 -1.79
N LYS A 49 6.99 -23.58 -1.99
CA LYS A 49 6.16 -24.78 -2.12
C LYS A 49 6.26 -25.34 -3.55
N PRO A 50 6.29 -26.67 -3.72
CA PRO A 50 6.19 -27.28 -5.05
C PRO A 50 4.93 -26.77 -5.76
N HIS A 51 5.10 -26.28 -6.99
CA HIS A 51 3.98 -25.81 -7.79
C HIS A 51 3.41 -26.97 -8.59
N LYS A 52 2.07 -27.11 -8.64
CA LYS A 52 1.41 -28.22 -9.34
C LYS A 52 1.79 -28.31 -10.82
N SER A 53 2.11 -27.17 -11.46
CA SER A 53 2.56 -27.11 -12.85
C SER A 53 4.06 -27.31 -13.05
N GLN A 54 4.82 -27.57 -11.98
CA GLN A 54 6.25 -27.86 -12.02
C GLN A 54 6.57 -29.07 -11.10
N PRO A 55 6.00 -30.26 -11.39
CA PRO A 55 6.16 -31.44 -10.54
C PRO A 55 7.62 -31.91 -10.46
N ASP A 56 8.41 -31.73 -11.53
CA ASP A 56 9.79 -32.23 -11.64
C ASP A 56 10.85 -31.15 -11.38
N PHE A 57 10.47 -30.03 -10.76
CA PHE A 57 11.43 -28.98 -10.46
C PHE A 57 12.43 -29.42 -9.38
N SER A 58 13.72 -29.26 -9.68
CA SER A 58 14.83 -29.53 -8.77
C SER A 58 15.66 -28.27 -8.53
N TRP A 59 16.02 -28.01 -7.27
CA TRP A 59 16.94 -26.94 -6.89
C TRP A 59 18.40 -27.28 -7.18
N ASP A 60 18.72 -28.56 -7.37
CA ASP A 60 20.08 -29.08 -7.53
C ASP A 60 20.43 -29.38 -9.00
N THR A 61 19.45 -29.28 -9.91
CA THR A 61 19.63 -29.56 -11.34
C THR A 61 19.49 -28.27 -12.16
N PRO A 62 20.49 -27.90 -12.98
CA PRO A 62 20.38 -26.75 -13.88
C PRO A 62 19.15 -26.84 -14.79
N SER A 63 18.33 -25.80 -14.80
CA SER A 63 17.13 -25.70 -15.62
C SER A 63 16.75 -24.24 -15.87
N ALA A 64 15.96 -23.98 -16.92
CA ALA A 64 15.43 -22.64 -17.18
C ALA A 64 14.59 -22.11 -15.99
N ALA A 65 13.84 -23.00 -15.33
CA ALA A 65 13.06 -22.65 -14.14
C ALA A 65 13.94 -22.25 -12.95
N LEU A 66 15.08 -22.93 -12.74
CA LEU A 66 16.04 -22.57 -11.70
C LEU A 66 16.70 -21.22 -11.99
N THR A 67 17.10 -20.97 -13.24
CA THR A 67 17.65 -19.66 -13.66
C THR A 67 16.64 -18.54 -13.43
N ALA A 68 15.37 -18.76 -13.81
CA ALA A 68 14.31 -17.78 -13.60
C ALA A 68 14.03 -17.52 -12.11
N LYS A 69 14.16 -18.53 -11.23
CA LYS A 69 14.05 -18.36 -9.78
C LYS A 69 15.22 -17.58 -9.20
N LYS A 70 16.46 -17.88 -9.61
CA LYS A 70 17.67 -17.16 -9.16
C LYS A 70 17.57 -15.66 -9.47
N ARG A 71 17.07 -15.31 -10.65
CA ARG A 71 16.83 -13.91 -11.06
C ARG A 71 16.00 -13.11 -10.05
N MET A 72 15.03 -13.71 -9.37
CA MET A 72 14.18 -13.02 -8.38
C MET A 72 14.93 -12.60 -7.10
N VAL A 73 16.14 -13.13 -6.88
CA VAL A 73 17.03 -12.81 -5.76
C VAL A 73 18.42 -12.37 -6.24
N GLU A 74 18.53 -11.99 -7.51
CA GLU A 74 19.63 -11.18 -8.02
C GLU A 74 19.28 -9.72 -7.75
N LEU A 75 19.75 -9.20 -6.63
CA LEU A 75 19.37 -7.89 -6.10
C LEU A 75 20.40 -6.82 -6.51
N PRO A 76 19.99 -5.54 -6.65
CA PRO A 76 20.92 -4.43 -6.80
C PRO A 76 21.72 -4.24 -5.50
N MET A 77 23.02 -4.54 -5.52
CA MET A 77 23.87 -4.49 -4.34
C MET A 77 24.91 -3.37 -4.44
N ASP A 78 25.05 -2.61 -3.36
CA ASP A 78 26.15 -1.68 -3.11
C ASP A 78 27.15 -2.32 -2.16
N GLU A 79 28.40 -2.50 -2.61
CA GLU A 79 29.47 -3.13 -1.81
C GLU A 79 29.89 -2.27 -0.60
N GLN A 80 29.50 -0.99 -0.56
CA GLN A 80 29.83 -0.07 0.53
C GLN A 80 28.78 -0.08 1.65
N VAL A 81 27.64 -0.75 1.43
CA VAL A 81 26.52 -0.81 2.37
C VAL A 81 26.45 -2.22 2.96
N ALA A 82 26.13 -2.34 4.24
CA ALA A 82 25.94 -3.65 4.87
C ALA A 82 24.68 -4.35 4.33
N ASP A 83 24.71 -5.68 4.21
CA ASP A 83 23.58 -6.46 3.69
C ASP A 83 22.29 -6.21 4.48
N GLU A 84 22.37 -6.08 5.82
CA GLU A 84 21.21 -5.85 6.69
C GLU A 84 20.54 -4.48 6.50
N GLU A 85 21.24 -3.53 5.89
CA GLU A 85 20.74 -2.19 5.57
C GLU A 85 20.07 -2.12 4.19
N GLN A 86 20.49 -2.99 3.26
CA GLN A 86 20.01 -3.00 1.87
C GLN A 86 19.15 -4.22 1.47
N VAL A 87 19.13 -5.27 2.30
CA VAL A 87 18.31 -6.48 2.10
C VAL A 87 17.53 -6.79 3.37
N VAL A 88 16.28 -6.35 3.40
CA VAL A 88 15.46 -6.37 4.60
C VAL A 88 14.42 -7.48 4.54
N PHE A 89 14.61 -8.53 5.35
CA PHE A 89 13.56 -9.52 5.57
C PHE A 89 12.59 -9.03 6.65
N VAL A 90 11.32 -8.95 6.27
CA VAL A 90 10.25 -8.38 7.10
C VAL A 90 9.31 -9.43 7.69
N SER A 91 9.48 -10.69 7.30
CA SER A 91 8.73 -11.84 7.80
C SER A 91 9.59 -13.09 7.73
N GLU A 92 9.46 -13.97 8.72
CA GLU A 92 10.14 -15.27 8.75
C GLU A 92 9.52 -16.28 7.76
N ASP A 93 8.25 -16.08 7.41
CA ASP A 93 7.47 -16.96 6.52
C ASP A 93 7.57 -16.56 5.05
N LEU A 94 8.22 -15.43 4.75
CA LEU A 94 8.43 -14.94 3.39
C LEU A 94 9.90 -15.10 2.99
N TRP A 95 10.12 -15.62 1.78
CA TRP A 95 11.48 -15.68 1.24
C TRP A 95 11.93 -14.38 0.59
N VAL A 96 10.99 -13.58 0.10
CA VAL A 96 11.30 -12.34 -0.62
C VAL A 96 11.70 -11.25 0.37
N PRO A 97 12.88 -10.63 0.21
CA PRO A 97 13.24 -9.45 0.99
C PRO A 97 12.69 -8.17 0.36
N VAL A 98 12.65 -7.09 1.14
CA VAL A 98 12.63 -5.73 0.60
C VAL A 98 14.07 -5.37 0.23
N SER A 99 14.35 -5.13 -1.05
CA SER A 99 15.64 -4.56 -1.46
C SER A 99 15.57 -3.04 -1.29
N VAL A 100 16.52 -2.49 -0.54
CA VAL A 100 16.61 -1.06 -0.23
C VAL A 100 17.84 -0.47 -0.91
N VAL A 101 17.63 0.36 -1.93
CA VAL A 101 18.70 1.01 -2.69
C VAL A 101 18.81 2.48 -2.25
N ASN A 102 20.04 2.98 -2.16
CA ASN A 102 20.32 4.39 -1.80
C ASN A 102 19.72 4.82 -0.44
N GLY A 103 19.47 3.85 0.45
CA GLY A 103 18.89 4.08 1.78
C GLY A 103 17.43 4.54 1.82
N ASN A 104 16.79 4.79 0.67
CA ASN A 104 15.42 5.30 0.61
C ASN A 104 14.51 4.66 -0.46
N VAL A 105 15.05 3.93 -1.43
CA VAL A 105 14.26 3.24 -2.46
C VAL A 105 13.96 1.82 -2.03
N HIS A 106 12.72 1.56 -1.64
CA HIS A 106 12.23 0.26 -1.18
C HIS A 106 11.53 -0.45 -2.32
N ILE A 107 12.08 -1.59 -2.74
CA ILE A 107 11.58 -2.38 -3.85
C ILE A 107 10.71 -3.50 -3.28
N LEU A 108 9.41 -3.48 -3.61
CA LEU A 108 8.42 -4.45 -3.13
C LEU A 108 7.75 -5.22 -4.29
N PRO A 109 7.21 -6.42 -4.01
CA PRO A 109 6.46 -7.21 -5.00
C PRO A 109 5.17 -6.54 -5.42
N GLY A 110 4.70 -6.90 -6.63
CA GLY A 110 3.45 -6.38 -7.19
C GLY A 110 2.20 -7.16 -6.75
N VAL A 111 2.36 -8.35 -6.17
CA VAL A 111 1.23 -9.16 -5.70
C VAL A 111 0.63 -8.46 -4.46
N PRO A 112 -0.65 -7.99 -4.49
CA PRO A 112 -1.19 -7.10 -3.47
C PRO A 112 -1.07 -7.63 -2.04
N ARG A 113 -1.45 -8.89 -1.80
CA ARG A 113 -1.35 -9.52 -0.47
C ARG A 113 0.09 -9.59 0.06
N LEU A 114 1.05 -9.80 -0.83
CA LEU A 114 2.46 -9.89 -0.46
C LEU A 114 3.03 -8.50 -0.20
N PHE A 115 2.66 -7.52 -1.03
CA PHE A 115 2.99 -6.12 -0.83
C PHE A 115 2.47 -5.62 0.54
N GLU A 116 1.19 -5.83 0.84
CA GLU A 116 0.56 -5.46 2.11
C GLU A 116 1.29 -6.09 3.30
N ALA A 117 1.52 -7.40 3.27
CA ALA A 117 2.24 -8.11 4.34
C ALA A 117 3.65 -7.56 4.55
N MET A 118 4.36 -7.20 3.48
CA MET A 118 5.71 -6.66 3.57
C MET A 118 5.73 -5.20 4.05
N VAL A 119 4.77 -4.38 3.63
CA VAL A 119 4.60 -3.01 4.17
C VAL A 119 4.28 -3.06 5.66
N ASP A 120 3.42 -3.98 6.09
CA ASP A 120 3.12 -4.21 7.50
C ASP A 120 4.38 -4.63 8.28
N GLY A 121 5.17 -5.55 7.75
CA GLY A 121 6.43 -5.96 8.36
C GLY A 121 7.52 -4.87 8.36
N LEU A 122 7.43 -3.86 7.49
CA LEU A 122 8.28 -2.67 7.53
C LEU A 122 7.89 -1.66 8.61
N LYS A 123 6.68 -1.74 9.20
CA LYS A 123 6.18 -0.77 10.19
C LYS A 123 7.19 -0.47 11.32
N PRO A 124 7.88 -1.44 11.94
CA PRO A 124 8.86 -1.14 12.99
C PRO A 124 10.02 -0.26 12.53
N ARG A 125 10.40 -0.32 11.25
CA ARG A 125 11.46 0.51 10.65
C ARG A 125 10.95 1.87 10.19
N ILE A 126 9.70 1.95 9.74
CA ILE A 126 9.11 3.17 9.21
C ILE A 126 8.56 4.07 10.31
N ARG A 127 7.89 3.50 11.33
CA ARG A 127 7.22 4.24 12.40
C ARG A 127 8.10 5.31 13.07
N PRO A 128 9.35 5.03 13.46
CA PRO A 128 10.22 6.05 14.08
C PRO A 128 10.57 7.22 13.15
N ARG A 129 10.37 7.07 11.83
CA ARG A 129 10.66 8.08 10.81
C ARG A 129 9.43 8.92 10.46
N LEU A 130 8.23 8.53 10.91
CA LEU A 130 7.01 9.29 10.66
C LEU A 130 6.94 10.52 11.57
N THR A 131 6.47 11.64 11.03
CA THR A 131 6.17 12.84 11.83
C THR A 131 5.11 12.59 12.90
N ASP A 132 4.24 11.61 12.66
CA ASP A 132 3.18 11.17 13.56
C ASP A 132 3.14 9.63 13.61
N PRO A 133 3.99 9.00 14.45
CA PRO A 133 4.13 7.54 14.51
C PRO A 133 2.87 6.80 14.95
N GLU A 134 2.05 7.45 15.77
CA GLU A 134 0.79 6.91 16.30
C GLU A 134 -0.40 7.11 15.35
N GLY A 135 -0.22 7.89 14.27
CA GLY A 135 -1.26 8.15 13.28
C GLY A 135 -2.43 8.96 13.84
N GLN A 136 -2.22 9.70 14.93
CA GLN A 136 -3.27 10.47 15.61
C GLN A 136 -3.59 11.79 14.90
N GLY A 137 -2.73 12.21 13.98
CA GLY A 137 -2.73 13.49 13.33
C GLY A 137 -3.60 13.57 12.09
N ALA A 138 -4.22 12.49 11.61
CA ALA A 138 -5.23 12.57 10.55
C ALA A 138 -6.46 11.75 10.96
N LEU A 139 -7.49 12.48 11.36
CA LEU A 139 -8.78 11.95 11.74
C LEU A 139 -9.70 11.92 10.52
N ARG A 140 -10.57 10.90 10.47
CA ARG A 140 -11.56 10.71 9.42
C ARG A 140 -12.93 10.58 10.06
N ILE A 141 -13.86 11.45 9.68
CA ILE A 141 -15.28 11.34 10.02
C ILE A 141 -16.04 10.90 8.78
N LEU A 142 -16.90 9.90 8.94
CA LEU A 142 -17.78 9.36 7.89
C LEU A 142 -19.22 9.69 8.23
N ILE A 143 -19.95 10.24 7.26
CA ILE A 143 -21.38 10.53 7.38
C ILE A 143 -22.08 9.87 6.20
N SER A 144 -22.89 8.86 6.50
CA SER A 144 -23.75 8.17 5.54
C SER A 144 -24.95 9.06 5.21
N THR A 145 -25.28 9.18 3.92
CA THR A 145 -26.41 9.98 3.46
C THR A 145 -27.23 9.22 2.42
N PRO A 146 -28.58 9.25 2.52
CA PRO A 146 -29.47 8.70 1.48
C PRO A 146 -29.57 9.62 0.25
N MET A 147 -28.99 10.83 0.31
CA MET A 147 -29.11 11.80 -0.77
C MET A 147 -28.16 11.46 -1.92
N ALA A 148 -28.64 11.63 -3.15
CA ALA A 148 -27.82 11.51 -4.35
C ALA A 148 -26.68 12.54 -4.36
N GLU A 149 -25.54 12.17 -4.95
CA GLU A 149 -24.35 13.03 -5.00
C GLU A 149 -24.64 14.41 -5.61
N SER A 150 -25.43 14.46 -6.68
CA SER A 150 -25.84 15.71 -7.32
C SER A 150 -26.66 16.62 -6.41
N ALA A 151 -27.41 16.06 -5.45
CA ALA A 151 -28.22 16.82 -4.51
C ALA A 151 -27.38 17.47 -3.40
N VAL A 152 -26.26 16.86 -3.00
CA VAL A 152 -25.37 17.37 -1.94
C VAL A 152 -24.18 18.16 -2.49
N ALA A 153 -23.85 18.05 -3.77
CA ALA A 153 -22.65 18.65 -4.38
C ALA A 153 -22.50 20.17 -4.10
N GLY A 154 -23.59 20.93 -4.18
CA GLY A 154 -23.57 22.38 -3.91
C GLY A 154 -23.20 22.71 -2.47
N TYR A 155 -23.76 21.98 -1.51
CA TYR A 155 -23.43 22.10 -0.09
C TYR A 155 -21.98 21.68 0.18
N LEU A 156 -21.55 20.52 -0.36
CA LEU A 156 -20.20 20.02 -0.16
C LEU A 156 -19.13 20.97 -0.72
N THR A 157 -19.42 21.69 -1.80
CA THR A 157 -18.54 22.74 -2.33
C THR A 157 -18.35 23.87 -1.32
N GLN A 158 -19.43 24.32 -0.68
CA GLN A 158 -19.36 25.38 0.34
C GLN A 158 -18.64 24.90 1.60
N LEU A 159 -18.94 23.67 2.03
CA LEU A 159 -18.30 23.03 3.17
C LEU A 159 -16.79 22.88 2.94
N ALA A 160 -16.37 22.46 1.74
CA ALA A 160 -14.97 22.35 1.37
C ALA A 160 -14.25 23.71 1.47
N ALA A 161 -14.84 24.78 0.94
CA ALA A 161 -14.27 26.13 1.03
C ALA A 161 -14.18 26.64 2.48
N LYS A 162 -15.15 26.30 3.34
CA LYS A 162 -15.13 26.62 4.77
C LYS A 162 -14.06 25.84 5.53
N ALA A 163 -13.84 24.58 5.15
CA ALA A 163 -12.98 23.63 5.85
C ALA A 163 -11.50 23.70 5.42
N GLU A 164 -11.23 24.08 4.17
CA GLU A 164 -9.88 24.16 3.58
C GLU A 164 -8.91 25.06 4.38
N PRO A 165 -9.29 26.25 4.88
CA PRO A 165 -8.38 27.09 5.69
C PRO A 165 -7.92 26.43 7.00
N ARG A 166 -8.64 25.41 7.49
CA ARG A 166 -8.29 24.61 8.67
C ARG A 166 -7.59 23.29 8.30
N GLY A 167 -7.28 23.08 7.01
CA GLY A 167 -6.62 21.87 6.52
C GLY A 167 -7.52 20.64 6.54
N VAL A 168 -8.85 20.82 6.59
CA VAL A 168 -9.83 19.73 6.54
C VAL A 168 -10.30 19.54 5.10
N LYS A 169 -10.14 18.34 4.58
CA LYS A 169 -10.60 17.94 3.26
C LYS A 169 -11.99 17.34 3.35
N VAL A 170 -12.86 17.75 2.43
CA VAL A 170 -14.22 17.23 2.28
C VAL A 170 -14.26 16.36 1.03
N GLY A 171 -14.78 15.13 1.16
CA GLY A 171 -14.97 14.21 0.04
C GLY A 171 -16.37 13.61 0.04
N SER A 172 -16.84 13.22 -1.14
CA SER A 172 -18.05 12.41 -1.34
C SER A 172 -17.67 11.18 -2.13
N TYR A 173 -18.11 10.01 -1.66
CA TYR A 173 -17.84 8.73 -2.29
C TYR A 173 -19.18 8.06 -2.61
N PRO A 174 -19.67 8.18 -3.86
CA PRO A 174 -20.85 7.46 -4.29
C PRO A 174 -20.55 5.97 -4.39
N ARG A 175 -21.53 5.14 -4.07
CA ARG A 175 -21.36 3.68 -4.10
C ARG A 175 -22.32 3.05 -5.09
N TRP A 176 -21.75 2.35 -6.05
CA TRP A 176 -22.52 1.71 -7.11
C TRP A 176 -23.38 0.58 -6.53
N GLY A 177 -24.70 0.62 -6.80
CA GLY A 177 -25.64 -0.39 -6.33
C GLY A 177 -25.96 -0.33 -4.83
N LYS A 178 -25.67 0.78 -4.16
CA LYS A 178 -26.06 1.03 -2.76
C LYS A 178 -26.95 2.26 -2.68
N ASP A 179 -27.84 2.26 -1.68
CA ASP A 179 -28.81 3.34 -1.47
C ASP A 179 -28.20 4.58 -0.81
N HIS A 180 -27.00 4.44 -0.23
CA HIS A 180 -26.35 5.50 0.56
C HIS A 180 -24.96 5.87 0.04
N ASN A 181 -24.74 7.19 -0.08
CA ASN A 181 -23.44 7.80 -0.34
C ASN A 181 -22.72 8.10 0.98
N THR A 182 -21.39 8.23 0.94
CA THR A 182 -20.63 8.61 2.15
C THR A 182 -19.93 9.95 1.95
N VAL A 183 -20.23 10.91 2.83
CA VAL A 183 -19.49 12.15 2.99
C VAL A 183 -18.36 11.93 3.99
N THR A 184 -17.19 12.47 3.69
CA THR A 184 -15.98 12.28 4.49
C THR A 184 -15.34 13.62 4.84
N LEU A 185 -14.95 13.78 6.10
CA LEU A 185 -14.11 14.87 6.57
C LEU A 185 -12.78 14.28 7.00
N VAL A 186 -11.68 14.77 6.43
CA VAL A 186 -10.32 14.28 6.71
C VAL A 186 -9.42 15.45 7.09
N GLY A 187 -8.86 15.43 8.30
CA GLY A 187 -7.99 16.52 8.75
C GLY A 187 -7.36 16.27 10.11
N ARG A 188 -6.58 17.23 10.59
CA ARG A 188 -5.88 17.14 11.89
C ARG A 188 -6.65 17.78 13.05
N ASP A 189 -7.64 18.60 12.72
CA ASP A 189 -8.34 19.47 13.65
C ASP A 189 -9.62 18.82 14.18
N SER A 190 -9.46 17.93 15.17
CA SER A 190 -10.55 17.12 15.72
C SER A 190 -11.74 17.98 16.14
N GLU A 191 -11.49 19.02 16.94
CA GLU A 191 -12.54 19.86 17.52
C GLU A 191 -13.34 20.58 16.42
N PHE A 192 -12.64 21.13 15.42
CA PHE A 192 -13.32 21.77 14.30
C PHE A 192 -14.14 20.77 13.48
N MET A 193 -13.60 19.60 13.16
CA MET A 193 -14.36 18.61 12.40
C MET A 193 -15.57 18.09 13.16
N GLU A 194 -15.44 17.83 14.46
CA GLU A 194 -16.57 17.43 15.31
C GLU A 194 -17.64 18.53 15.37
N SER A 195 -17.24 19.81 15.36
CA SER A 195 -18.18 20.93 15.28
C SER A 195 -18.98 21.00 13.97
N LEU A 196 -18.45 20.43 12.89
CA LEU A 196 -19.14 20.36 11.59
C LEU A 196 -20.15 19.20 11.52
N VAL A 197 -20.03 18.17 12.36
CA VAL A 197 -20.87 16.97 12.26
C VAL A 197 -22.37 17.29 12.28
N PRO A 198 -22.91 18.07 13.25
CA PRO A 198 -24.34 18.33 13.30
C PRO A 198 -24.86 19.12 12.08
N GLU A 199 -24.05 20.05 11.56
CA GLU A 199 -24.37 20.83 10.36
C GLU A 199 -24.43 19.92 9.13
N VAL A 200 -23.43 19.04 8.98
CA VAL A 200 -23.34 18.10 7.85
C VAL A 200 -24.47 17.09 7.91
N GLU A 201 -24.70 16.43 9.05
CA GLU A 201 -25.79 15.46 9.22
C GLU A 201 -27.15 16.06 8.84
N ALA A 202 -27.42 17.30 9.27
CA ALA A 202 -28.66 17.99 8.92
C ALA A 202 -28.73 18.33 7.42
N ALA A 203 -27.64 18.86 6.84
CA ALA A 203 -27.59 19.28 5.44
C ALA A 203 -27.69 18.11 4.46
N VAL A 204 -27.15 16.95 4.82
CA VAL A 204 -27.17 15.75 3.97
C VAL A 204 -28.21 14.71 4.41
N GLN A 205 -29.07 15.03 5.39
CA GLN A 205 -30.04 14.09 5.97
C GLN A 205 -29.40 12.76 6.36
N GLY A 206 -28.18 12.84 6.88
CA GLY A 206 -27.30 11.71 7.12
C GLY A 206 -27.07 11.43 8.58
N ARG A 207 -26.25 10.41 8.84
CA ARG A 207 -25.77 10.06 10.18
C ARG A 207 -24.32 9.62 10.17
N ARG A 208 -23.61 9.89 11.25
CA ARG A 208 -22.24 9.40 11.44
C ARG A 208 -22.19 7.87 11.49
N VAL A 209 -21.21 7.30 10.80
CA VAL A 209 -20.92 5.86 10.78
C VAL A 209 -19.47 5.59 11.14
N ALA A 210 -19.17 4.42 11.70
CA ALA A 210 -17.79 4.02 11.99
C ALA A 210 -17.11 3.39 10.77
N VAL A 211 -17.88 2.69 9.94
CA VAL A 211 -17.41 2.05 8.71
C VAL A 211 -18.33 2.41 7.55
N GLU A 212 -17.76 2.58 6.36
CA GLU A 212 -18.55 2.80 5.15
C GLU A 212 -19.50 1.63 4.91
N GLY A 213 -20.81 1.89 4.83
CA GLY A 213 -21.83 0.86 4.59
C GLY A 213 -22.41 0.18 5.80
N GLU A 214 -22.05 0.62 7.01
CA GLU A 214 -22.68 0.16 8.25
C GLU A 214 -24.21 0.35 8.25
N ASP A 215 -24.71 1.27 7.42
CA ASP A 215 -26.13 1.61 7.31
C ASP A 215 -26.85 0.96 6.13
N ASP A 216 -26.11 0.25 5.27
CA ASP A 216 -26.72 -0.51 4.19
C ASP A 216 -27.34 -1.76 4.83
N ALA A 217 -28.62 -1.70 5.19
CA ALA A 217 -29.34 -2.93 5.50
C ALA A 217 -29.17 -3.89 4.32
N ASP A 218 -28.78 -5.15 4.58
CA ASP A 218 -28.72 -6.24 3.59
C ASP A 218 -30.11 -6.48 2.98
N MET A 219 -30.47 -5.66 2.02
CA MET A 219 -31.76 -5.68 1.33
C MET A 219 -31.52 -5.40 -0.15
N SER A 220 -31.02 -6.42 -0.86
CA SER A 220 -31.60 -6.95 -2.10
C SER A 220 -30.54 -7.55 -3.02
N ASP A 221 -30.21 -8.80 -2.74
CA ASP A 221 -29.92 -9.78 -3.80
C ASP A 221 -31.27 -10.18 -4.41
N LYS A 222 -31.85 -9.29 -5.22
CA LYS A 222 -33.01 -9.54 -6.09
C LYS A 222 -32.95 -8.59 -7.28
N ASP A 223 -32.29 -9.02 -8.35
CA ASP A 223 -33.01 -9.54 -9.51
C ASP A 223 -32.00 -10.02 -10.56
N SER A 224 -32.14 -11.30 -10.90
CA SER A 224 -31.62 -11.96 -12.10
C SER A 224 -32.51 -11.66 -13.30
#